data_AF-A0A3M1XKW5-F1
#
_entry.id   AF-A0A3M1XKW5-F1
#
_cell.length_a   1.000
_cell.length_b   1.000
_cell.length_c   1.000
_cell.angle_alpha   90.00
_cell.angle_beta   90.00
_cell.angle_gamma   90.00
#
_symmetry.space_group_name_H-M   'P 1'
#
loop_
_entity.id
_entity.type
_entity.pdbx_description
1 polymer ?
#
loop_
_entity_poly.entity_id
_entity_poly.type
_entity_poly.pdbx_seq_one_letter_code
_entity_poly.pdbx_strand_id
1 'polypeptide(L)'
;MTQRMKIDLTFQVVLRTPAAVGSGFRRGQIQRTVVRGLDGLPYIPASTLKGRCRDVAVRLANTFGLRTCDDPDPETMCWSEAIDDQHIQ
;
A
#
# COMPACT_ATOMS: atom_id res chain seq x y z
N MET A 1 13.00 -16.42 -17.61
CA MET A 1 11.52 -16.53 -17.66
C MET A 1 11.00 -16.68 -16.23
N THR A 2 10.61 -15.58 -15.59
CA THR A 2 10.13 -15.60 -14.20
C THR A 2 8.65 -16.01 -14.20
N GLN A 3 8.35 -17.22 -13.73
CA GLN A 3 6.97 -17.71 -13.67
C GLN A 3 6.21 -16.94 -12.57
N ARG A 4 5.27 -16.08 -12.97
CA ARG A 4 4.42 -15.35 -12.03
C ARG A 4 3.37 -16.30 -11.45
N MET A 5 3.47 -16.59 -10.16
CA MET A 5 2.45 -17.33 -9.41
C MET A 5 1.41 -16.36 -8.86
N LYS A 6 0.12 -16.65 -9.10
CA LYS A 6 -1.00 -15.88 -8.53
C LYS A 6 -1.39 -16.53 -7.20
N ILE A 7 -1.41 -15.73 -6.13
CA ILE A 7 -1.95 -16.12 -4.84
C ILE A 7 -3.12 -15.20 -4.54
N ASP A 8 -4.32 -15.77 -4.38
CA ASP A 8 -5.52 -15.04 -4.03
C ASP A 8 -5.75 -15.11 -2.51
N LEU A 9 -5.86 -13.95 -1.87
CA LEU A 9 -6.10 -13.83 -0.44
C LEU A 9 -7.46 -13.18 -0.21
N THR A 10 -8.30 -13.83 0.59
CA THR A 10 -9.57 -13.28 1.06
C THR A 10 -9.52 -13.13 2.57
N PHE A 11 -9.83 -11.93 3.06
CA PHE A 11 -9.75 -11.61 4.48
C PHE A 11 -10.80 -10.58 4.88
N GLN A 12 -11.15 -10.57 6.16
CA GLN A 12 -12.04 -9.59 6.76
C GLN A 12 -11.24 -8.63 7.63
N VAL A 13 -11.47 -7.33 7.46
CA VAL A 13 -10.85 -6.29 8.28
C VAL A 13 -11.89 -5.72 9.24
N VAL A 14 -11.58 -5.77 10.53
CA VAL A 14 -12.42 -5.15 11.58
C VAL A 14 -11.69 -3.94 12.13
N LEU A 15 -12.34 -2.77 12.04
CA LEU A 15 -11.83 -1.54 12.61
C LEU A 15 -12.20 -1.50 14.10
N ARG A 16 -11.19 -1.67 14.98
CA ARG A 16 -11.40 -1.64 16.44
C ARG A 16 -11.67 -0.23 16.99
N THR A 17 -11.31 0.79 16.22
CA THR A 17 -11.52 2.19 16.55
C THR A 17 -12.12 2.91 15.35
N PRO A 18 -12.79 4.07 15.55
CA PRO A 18 -13.23 4.90 14.44
C PRO A 18 -12.06 5.20 13.48
N ALA A 19 -12.28 5.02 12.18
CA ALA A 19 -11.28 5.30 11.14
C ALA A 19 -11.84 6.26 10.10
N ALA A 20 -10.98 7.18 9.65
CA ALA A 20 -11.32 8.13 8.59
C ALA A 20 -10.36 7.92 7.41
N VAL A 21 -10.93 7.66 6.23
CA VAL A 21 -10.18 7.55 4.97
C VAL A 21 -10.57 8.74 4.10
N GLY A 22 -9.67 9.72 4.00
CA GLY A 22 -9.92 10.93 3.24
C GLY A 22 -9.93 10.69 1.73
N SER A 23 -10.79 11.43 1.02
CA SER A 23 -10.93 11.35 -0.44
C SER A 23 -9.81 11.99 -1.25
N GLY A 24 -8.86 12.68 -0.60
CA GLY A 24 -7.84 13.48 -1.28
C GLY A 24 -8.38 14.76 -1.94
N PHE A 25 -9.70 14.94 -2.02
CA PHE A 25 -10.33 16.17 -2.53
C PHE A 25 -10.18 17.31 -1.53
N ARG A 26 -9.31 18.27 -1.84
CA ARG A 26 -9.13 19.51 -1.09
C ARG A 26 -9.94 20.66 -1.71
N ARG A 27 -11.28 20.56 -1.76
CA ARG A 27 -12.13 21.69 -2.24
C ARG A 27 -12.47 22.72 -1.16
N GLY A 28 -11.52 23.03 -0.27
CA GLY A 28 -11.70 24.07 0.76
C GLY A 28 -12.83 23.84 1.77
N GLN A 29 -13.42 22.64 1.82
CA GLN A 29 -14.45 22.32 2.81
C GLN A 29 -13.80 21.88 4.12
N ILE A 30 -14.32 22.42 5.24
CA ILE A 30 -13.89 22.12 6.61
C ILE A 30 -14.10 20.62 6.95
N GLN A 31 -15.06 19.98 6.28
CA GLN A 31 -15.36 18.56 6.40
C GLN A 31 -14.45 17.73 5.48
N ARG A 32 -13.51 16.97 6.07
CA ARG A 32 -12.72 15.97 5.34
C ARG A 32 -13.66 14.86 4.85
N THR A 33 -13.95 14.85 3.55
CA THR A 33 -14.88 13.87 2.97
C THR A 33 -14.28 12.47 3.05
N VAL A 34 -15.03 11.52 3.61
CA VAL A 34 -14.67 10.09 3.58
C VAL A 34 -14.92 9.56 2.17
N VAL A 35 -14.02 8.72 1.65
CA VAL A 35 -14.22 8.08 0.35
C VAL A 35 -15.44 7.17 0.42
N ARG A 36 -16.35 7.25 -0.57
CA ARG A 36 -17.57 6.44 -0.65
C ARG A 36 -17.67 5.73 -1.99
N GLY A 37 -18.27 4.54 -1.98
CA GLY A 37 -18.59 3.77 -3.17
C GLY A 37 -19.80 4.34 -3.91
N LEU A 38 -20.15 3.69 -5.03
CA LEU A 38 -21.37 4.02 -5.80
C LEU A 38 -22.66 3.76 -5.01
N ASP A 39 -22.59 2.90 -4.00
CA ASP A 39 -23.65 2.61 -3.03
C ASP A 39 -23.77 3.65 -1.91
N GLY A 40 -22.88 4.65 -1.90
CA GLY A 40 -22.82 5.68 -0.86
C GLY A 40 -22.18 5.24 0.46
N LEU A 41 -21.74 3.99 0.59
CA LEU A 41 -21.08 3.47 1.79
C LEU A 41 -19.59 3.83 1.79
N PRO A 42 -18.99 4.07 2.96
CA PRO A 42 -17.55 4.30 3.04
C PRO A 42 -16.78 3.02 2.68
N TYR A 43 -15.68 3.17 1.95
CA TYR A 43 -14.77 2.05 1.66
C TYR A 43 -13.31 2.44 1.88
N ILE A 44 -12.45 1.44 2.00
CA ILE A 44 -10.99 1.60 2.05
C ILE A 44 -10.44 1.28 0.66
N PRO A 45 -9.83 2.25 -0.06
CA PRO A 45 -9.23 1.96 -1.35
C PRO A 45 -8.11 0.92 -1.23
N ALA A 46 -8.01 0.02 -2.22
CA ALA A 46 -6.96 -0.99 -2.27
C ALA A 46 -5.55 -0.36 -2.29
N SER A 47 -5.40 0.80 -2.95
CA SER A 47 -4.17 1.57 -2.94
C SER A 47 -3.78 2.06 -1.54
N THR A 48 -4.75 2.45 -0.71
CA THR A 48 -4.52 2.83 0.69
C THR A 48 -4.01 1.65 1.50
N LEU A 49 -4.64 0.47 1.37
CA LEU A 49 -4.20 -0.74 2.07
C LEU A 49 -2.77 -1.14 1.65
N LYS A 50 -2.52 -1.21 0.34
CA LYS A 50 -1.19 -1.49 -0.22
C LYS A 50 -0.14 -0.51 0.29
N GLY A 51 -0.45 0.79 0.27
CA GLY A 51 0.45 1.83 0.74
C GLY A 51 0.79 1.69 2.22
N ARG A 52 -0.19 1.37 3.07
CA ARG A 52 0.04 1.11 4.50
C ARG A 52 0.87 -0.16 4.74
N CYS A 53 0.62 -1.24 4.01
CA CYS A 53 1.43 -2.44 4.10
C CYS A 53 2.89 -2.16 3.67
N ARG A 54 3.10 -1.42 2.58
CA ARG A 54 4.43 -1.01 2.12
C ARG A 54 5.16 -0.16 3.18
N ASP A 55 4.50 0.86 3.70
CA ASP A 55 5.07 1.76 4.72
C ASP A 55 5.53 0.98 5.97
N VAL A 56 4.71 0.05 6.47
CA VAL A 56 5.10 -0.80 7.61
C VAL A 56 6.23 -1.76 7.24
N ALA A 57 6.17 -2.41 6.08
CA ALA A 57 7.21 -3.33 5.63
C ALA A 57 8.57 -2.65 5.49
N VAL A 58 8.62 -1.45 4.90
CA VAL A 58 9.84 -0.64 4.77
C VAL A 58 10.40 -0.26 6.15
N ARG A 59 9.54 0.20 7.07
CA ARG A 59 9.98 0.54 8.44
C ARG A 59 10.57 -0.67 9.16
N LEU A 60 9.94 -1.84 9.05
CA LEU A 60 10.45 -3.08 9.63
C LEU A 60 11.79 -3.46 8.99
N ALA A 61 11.88 -3.47 7.66
CA ALA A 61 13.12 -3.79 6.95
C ALA A 61 14.28 -2.87 7.38
N ASN A 62 14.05 -1.57 7.43
CA ASN A 62 15.03 -0.59 7.92
C ASN A 62 15.44 -0.84 9.38
N THR A 63 14.49 -1.21 10.24
CA THR A 63 14.76 -1.54 11.65
C THR A 63 15.68 -2.75 11.78
N PHE A 64 15.57 -3.71 10.87
CA PHE A 64 16.42 -4.90 10.81
C PHE A 64 17.70 -4.71 9.98
N GLY A 65 17.97 -3.51 9.47
CA GLY A 65 19.14 -3.25 8.62
C GLY A 65 19.06 -3.92 7.24
N LEU A 66 17.86 -4.29 6.79
CA LEU A 66 17.65 -4.87 5.47
C LEU A 66 17.60 -3.77 4.40
N ARG A 67 18.02 -4.11 3.18
CA ARG A 67 17.91 -3.21 2.02
C ARG A 67 16.44 -3.01 1.66
N THR A 68 16.04 -1.77 1.42
CA THR A 68 14.72 -1.42 0.91
C THR A 68 14.84 -0.77 -0.47
N CYS A 69 13.85 -0.96 -1.32
CA CYS A 69 13.76 -0.19 -2.57
C CYS A 69 13.50 1.28 -2.27
N ASP A 70 13.99 2.15 -3.15
CA ASP A 70 13.68 3.58 -3.11
C ASP A 70 12.19 3.86 -3.34
N ASP A 71 11.79 5.09 -3.02
CA ASP A 71 10.43 5.56 -3.23
C ASP A 71 10.04 5.50 -4.72
N PRO A 72 8.75 5.30 -5.01
CA PRO A 72 8.28 5.15 -6.37
C PRO A 72 8.50 6.43 -7.18
N ASP A 73 9.57 6.46 -7.97
CA ASP A 73 9.75 7.43 -9.04
C ASP A 73 9.04 6.91 -10.30
N PRO A 74 8.01 7.60 -10.83
CA PRO A 74 7.27 7.17 -12.01
C PRO A 74 8.16 6.80 -13.20
N GLU A 75 9.34 7.42 -13.32
CA GLU A 75 10.29 7.21 -14.41
C GLU A 75 11.18 5.98 -14.19
N THR A 76 11.48 5.62 -12.93
CA THR A 76 12.48 4.58 -12.59
C THR A 76 11.93 3.43 -11.75
N MET A 77 10.61 3.38 -11.54
CA MET A 77 9.92 2.34 -10.78
C MET A 77 10.40 0.94 -11.18
N CYS A 78 10.76 0.14 -10.17
CA CYS A 78 11.15 -1.25 -10.36
C CYS A 78 9.96 -2.06 -10.89
N TRP A 79 9.89 -2.20 -12.22
CA TRP A 79 8.89 -2.98 -12.93
C TRP A 79 9.18 -4.49 -12.77
N SER A 80 9.14 -5.01 -11.55
CA SER A 80 9.25 -6.46 -11.31
C SER A 80 10.46 -7.17 -11.94
N GLU A 81 11.53 -6.45 -12.29
CA GLU A 81 12.78 -7.06 -12.77
C GLU A 81 13.77 -7.15 -11.62
N ALA A 82 14.08 -8.40 -11.26
CA ALA A 82 15.21 -8.88 -10.47
C ALA A 82 15.30 -8.36 -9.02
N ILE A 83 14.59 -9.04 -8.11
CA ILE A 83 15.28 -9.45 -6.88
C ILE A 83 16.32 -10.48 -7.35
N ASP A 84 17.55 -10.02 -7.59
CA ASP A 84 18.68 -10.92 -7.78
C ASP A 84 19.04 -11.46 -6.40
N ASP A 85 18.81 -12.76 -6.20
CA ASP A 85 19.20 -13.56 -5.03
C ASP A 85 20.73 -13.75 -5.02
N GLN A 86 21.50 -12.68 -5.11
CA GLN A 86 22.94 -12.71 -4.91
C GLN A 86 23.30 -11.85 -3.71
N HIS A 87 23.81 -12.53 -2.68
CA HIS A 87 24.25 -12.05 -1.35
C HIS A 87 23.23 -12.21 -0.21
N ILE A 88 22.68 -13.43 -0.05
CA ILE A 88 22.76 -14.07 1.26
C ILE A 88 24.12 -14.78 1.32
N GLN A 89 25.12 -14.09 1.84
CA GLN A 89 26.31 -14.69 2.46
C GLN A 89 26.45 -14.09 3.85
#